data_AF-A0AAD5DAE0-F1
#
_entry.id   AF-A0AAD5DAE0-F1
#
_cell.length_a   1.000
_cell.length_b   1.000
_cell.length_c   1.000
_cell.angle_alpha   90.00
_cell.angle_beta   90.00
_cell.angle_gamma   90.00
#
_symmetry.space_group_name_H-M   'P 1'
#
loop_
_entity.id
_entity.type
_entity.pdbx_description
1 polymer ?
#
loop_
_entity_poly.entity_id
_entity_poly.type
_entity_poly.pdbx_seq_one_letter_code
_entity_poly.pdbx_strand_id
1 'polypeptide(L)'
;MGLLAIGSCLIVANKRTMVPFRSYFLLSISMDPSALNNPQLQQLINQEKERAMANEMIAKLTSACWDKCITGTPGSKFSSSESNCLSNCAQRYMDMSMMIVKRDKDTFHMLTRFTREAKQN
;
A
#
# COMPACT_ATOMS: atom_id res chain seq x y z
N MET A 1 1.12 43.60 8.92
CA MET A 1 2.41 44.04 8.35
C MET A 1 3.41 42.94 8.65
N GLY A 2 3.64 42.01 7.72
CA GLY A 2 4.88 41.92 6.91
C GLY A 2 5.89 41.04 7.66
N LEU A 3 6.43 39.93 7.16
CA LEU A 3 7.00 39.68 5.84
C LEU A 3 6.72 38.23 5.37
N LEU A 4 6.43 38.11 4.08
CA LEU A 4 6.63 36.91 3.27
C LEU A 4 8.12 36.79 2.95
N ALA A 5 8.72 35.62 3.16
CA ALA A 5 10.01 35.26 2.57
C ALA A 5 9.78 34.09 1.59
N ILE A 6 9.35 34.45 0.38
CA ILE A 6 9.49 33.58 -0.80
C ILE A 6 10.92 33.78 -1.25
N GLY A 7 11.74 32.72 -1.21
CA GLY A 7 13.18 32.83 -1.46
C GLY A 7 13.82 31.48 -1.72
N SER A 8 13.48 30.90 -2.86
CA SER A 8 14.11 29.73 -3.47
C SER A 8 15.62 29.94 -3.62
N CYS A 9 16.45 29.40 -2.72
CA CYS A 9 17.86 29.16 -3.02
C CYS A 9 18.49 28.17 -2.03
N LEU A 10 18.20 26.88 -2.17
CA LEU A 10 19.24 25.90 -1.91
C LEU A 10 19.37 25.02 -3.15
N ILE A 11 20.28 25.44 -4.03
CA ILE A 11 21.02 24.50 -4.86
C ILE A 11 21.77 23.58 -3.88
N VAL A 12 21.18 22.44 -3.52
CA VAL A 12 21.98 21.33 -3.00
C VAL A 12 22.54 20.60 -4.21
N ALA A 13 23.61 21.16 -4.77
CA ALA A 13 24.58 20.38 -5.51
C ALA A 13 25.35 19.53 -4.49
N ASN A 14 24.84 18.33 -4.18
CA ASN A 14 25.68 17.30 -3.59
C ASN A 14 25.49 15.98 -4.36
N LYS A 15 26.45 15.73 -5.23
CA LYS A 15 26.64 14.50 -6.01
C LYS A 15 27.12 13.36 -5.11
N ARG A 16 26.48 13.11 -3.95
CA ARG A 16 26.84 11.98 -3.08
C ARG A 16 25.85 11.60 -1.97
N THR A 17 24.56 11.72 -2.20
CA THR A 17 23.55 11.04 -1.37
C THR A 17 22.41 10.56 -2.24
N MET A 18 22.57 9.35 -2.81
CA MET A 18 21.45 8.53 -3.26
C MET A 18 20.60 8.19 -2.03
N VAL A 19 19.69 9.08 -1.65
CA VAL A 19 18.57 8.75 -0.77
C VAL A 19 17.37 8.66 -1.68
N PRO A 20 16.68 7.50 -1.75
CA PRO A 20 15.57 7.35 -2.67
C PRO A 20 14.48 8.39 -2.35
N PHE A 21 14.00 9.07 -3.39
CA PHE A 21 12.93 10.09 -3.38
C PHE A 21 11.69 9.69 -2.51
N ARG A 22 11.49 8.38 -2.33
CA ARG A 22 10.46 7.75 -1.50
C ARG A 22 10.56 8.06 0.01
N SER A 23 11.71 8.51 0.52
CA SER A 23 11.90 8.76 1.96
C SER A 23 11.50 10.17 2.40
N TYR A 24 11.59 11.18 1.53
CA TYR A 24 11.19 12.56 1.88
C TYR A 24 9.66 12.73 1.92
N PHE A 25 8.92 11.98 1.10
CA PHE A 25 7.44 12.01 1.11
C PHE A 25 6.84 11.43 2.41
N LEU A 26 7.52 10.49 3.06
CA LEU A 26 7.08 9.92 4.34
C LEU A 26 7.37 10.83 5.55
N LEU A 27 8.31 11.78 5.42
CA LEU A 27 8.71 12.67 6.51
C LEU A 27 7.81 13.91 6.65
N SER A 28 6.88 14.17 5.73
CA SER A 28 5.88 15.25 5.82
C SER A 28 4.53 14.84 6.40
N ILE A 29 4.32 13.57 6.77
CA ILE A 29 3.09 13.13 7.45
C ILE A 29 3.32 13.21 8.97
N SER A 30 3.50 14.42 9.49
CA SER A 30 3.26 14.67 10.92
C SER A 30 1.75 14.65 11.14
N MET A 31 1.18 13.47 11.36
CA MET A 31 -0.18 13.35 11.89
C MET A 31 -0.16 13.76 13.36
N ASP A 32 -0.65 14.96 13.66
CA ASP A 32 -0.89 15.40 15.04
C ASP A 32 -2.00 14.53 15.64
N PRO A 33 -1.72 13.74 16.71
CA PRO A 33 -2.69 12.80 17.28
C PRO A 33 -3.96 13.47 17.82
N SER A 34 -3.90 14.79 18.09
CA SER A 34 -5.05 15.60 18.51
C SER A 34 -6.10 15.80 17.42
N ALA A 35 -5.72 15.72 16.14
CA ALA A 35 -6.64 15.90 15.02
C ALA A 35 -7.50 14.65 14.77
N LEU A 36 -7.09 13.49 15.28
CA LEU A 36 -7.75 12.19 15.08
C LEU A 36 -9.16 12.13 15.71
N ASN A 37 -9.51 13.03 16.63
CA ASN A 37 -10.86 13.07 17.22
C ASN A 37 -11.89 13.78 16.33
N ASN A 38 -11.49 14.37 15.20
CA ASN A 38 -12.42 14.98 14.25
C ASN A 38 -13.09 13.88 13.39
N PRO A 39 -14.43 13.73 13.44
CA PRO A 39 -15.13 12.69 12.67
C PRO A 39 -14.94 12.83 11.15
N GLN A 40 -14.79 14.05 10.63
CA GLN A 40 -14.52 14.28 9.21
C GLN A 40 -13.12 13.79 8.83
N LEU A 41 -12.13 14.04 9.68
CA LEU A 41 -10.77 13.56 9.43
C LEU A 41 -10.70 12.03 9.50
N GLN A 42 -11.40 11.41 10.45
CA GLN A 42 -11.47 9.95 10.55
C GLN A 42 -12.06 9.31 9.28
N GLN A 43 -13.09 9.92 8.70
CA GLN A 43 -13.65 9.46 7.42
C GLN A 43 -12.62 9.54 6.29
N LEU A 44 -11.89 10.66 6.19
CA LEU A 44 -10.83 10.82 5.20
C LEU A 44 -9.69 9.82 5.40
N ILE A 45 -9.26 9.59 6.64
CA ILE A 45 -8.22 8.60 6.97
C ILE A 45 -8.67 7.20 6.54
N ASN A 46 -9.91 6.82 6.82
CA ASN A 46 -10.42 5.50 6.42
C ASN A 46 -10.47 5.34 4.90
N GLN A 47 -10.93 6.38 4.17
CA GLN A 47 -10.94 6.37 2.71
C GLN A 47 -9.53 6.27 2.12
N GLU A 48 -8.58 7.06 2.63
CA GLU A 48 -7.19 7.02 2.17
C GLU A 48 -6.51 5.70 2.54
N LYS A 49 -6.84 5.12 3.68
CA LYS A 49 -6.38 3.78 4.07
C LYS A 49 -6.87 2.71 3.10
N GLU A 50 -8.16 2.73 2.74
CA GLU A 50 -8.71 1.80 1.74
C GLU A 50 -8.03 1.94 0.39
N ARG A 51 -7.82 3.19 -0.07
CA ARG A 51 -7.08 3.47 -1.31
C ARG A 51 -5.64 2.97 -1.25
N ALA A 52 -4.93 3.21 -0.15
CA ALA A 52 -3.56 2.76 0.03
C ALA A 52 -3.47 1.23 0.00
N MET A 53 -4.37 0.54 0.70
CA MET A 53 -4.46 -0.92 0.69
C MET A 53 -4.75 -1.47 -0.71
N ALA A 54 -5.69 -0.85 -1.45
CA ALA A 54 -6.00 -1.24 -2.82
C ALA A 54 -4.80 -1.06 -3.76
N ASN A 55 -4.11 0.07 -3.65
CA ASN A 55 -2.91 0.36 -4.44
C ASN A 55 -1.78 -0.63 -4.16
N GLU A 56 -1.57 -1.00 -2.90
CA GLU A 56 -0.59 -2.03 -2.53
C GLU A 56 -0.97 -3.39 -3.12
N MET A 57 -2.24 -3.76 -3.04
CA MET A 57 -2.74 -5.02 -3.60
C MET A 57 -2.57 -5.05 -5.13
N ILE A 58 -2.91 -3.97 -5.82
CA ILE A 58 -2.70 -3.82 -7.27
C ILE A 58 -1.23 -3.96 -7.61
N ALA A 59 -0.33 -3.26 -6.90
CA ALA A 59 1.10 -3.33 -7.15
C ALA A 59 1.65 -4.76 -7.03
N LYS A 60 1.25 -5.49 -5.97
CA LYS A 60 1.66 -6.88 -5.74
C LYS A 60 1.08 -7.84 -6.79
N LEU A 61 -0.19 -7.67 -7.16
CA LEU A 61 -0.83 -8.46 -8.20
C LEU A 61 -0.15 -8.23 -9.55
N THR A 62 0.09 -6.96 -9.90
CA THR A 62 0.78 -6.58 -11.14
C THR A 62 2.17 -7.19 -11.19
N SER A 63 2.99 -7.06 -10.14
CA SER A 63 4.34 -7.67 -10.15
C SER A 63 4.28 -9.19 -10.27
N ALA A 64 3.44 -9.86 -9.47
CA ALA A 64 3.35 -11.31 -9.45
C ALA A 64 2.85 -11.88 -10.78
N CYS A 65 1.89 -11.22 -11.44
CA CYS A 65 1.36 -11.67 -12.72
C CYS A 65 2.23 -11.29 -13.90
N TRP A 66 2.93 -10.15 -13.82
CA TRP A 66 3.91 -9.76 -14.83
C TRP A 66 5.00 -10.81 -14.97
N ASP A 67 5.64 -11.19 -13.86
CA ASP A 67 6.74 -12.16 -13.84
C ASP A 67 6.32 -13.56 -14.33
N LYS A 68 5.02 -13.89 -14.21
CA LYS A 68 4.48 -15.19 -14.63
C LYS A 68 4.05 -15.22 -16.09
N CYS A 69 3.46 -14.12 -16.57
CA CYS A 69 2.76 -14.11 -17.84
C CYS A 69 3.56 -13.44 -18.97
N ILE A 70 4.50 -12.55 -18.63
CA ILE A 70 5.27 -11.77 -19.59
C ILE A 70 6.71 -12.27 -19.61
N THR A 71 7.05 -13.11 -20.60
CA THR A 71 8.35 -13.78 -20.72
C THR A 71 9.36 -13.02 -21.58
N GLY A 72 8.91 -11.95 -22.24
CA GLY A 72 9.74 -11.09 -23.09
C GLY A 72 9.17 -9.67 -23.11
N THR A 73 9.71 -8.82 -23.97
CA THR A 73 9.14 -7.47 -24.16
C THR A 73 7.81 -7.59 -24.92
N PRO A 74 6.67 -7.24 -24.32
CA PRO A 74 5.39 -7.28 -25.03
C PRO A 74 5.39 -6.25 -26.16
N GLY A 75 4.64 -6.54 -27.23
CA GLY A 75 4.45 -5.62 -28.34
C GLY A 75 3.55 -4.43 -27.97
N SER A 76 3.00 -3.74 -28.97
CA SER A 76 2.04 -2.65 -28.74
C SER A 76 0.73 -3.10 -28.07
N LYS A 77 0.47 -4.41 -28.02
CA LYS A 77 -0.66 -5.06 -27.38
C LYS A 77 -0.21 -6.40 -26.82
N PHE A 78 -0.89 -6.86 -25.78
CA PHE A 78 -0.75 -8.25 -25.33
C PHE A 78 -1.31 -9.20 -26.38
N SER A 79 -0.61 -10.31 -26.59
CA SER A 79 -1.13 -11.45 -27.33
C SER A 79 -2.32 -12.08 -26.59
N SER A 80 -3.07 -12.94 -27.29
CA SER A 80 -4.22 -13.64 -26.72
C SER A 80 -3.81 -14.54 -25.54
N SER A 81 -2.62 -15.17 -25.62
CA SER A 81 -2.09 -16.01 -24.54
C SER A 81 -1.69 -15.19 -23.31
N GLU A 82 -1.02 -14.05 -23.49
CA GLU A 82 -0.65 -13.14 -22.38
C GLU A 82 -1.90 -12.58 -21.70
N SER A 83 -2.89 -12.12 -22.48
CA SER A 83 -4.14 -11.57 -21.95
C SER A 83 -4.93 -12.60 -21.13
N ASN A 84 -5.00 -13.84 -21.64
CA ASN A 84 -5.62 -14.96 -20.92
C ASN A 84 -4.82 -15.35 -19.68
N CYS A 85 -3.48 -15.35 -19.74
CA CYS A 85 -2.63 -15.62 -18.59
C CYS A 85 -2.85 -14.57 -17.49
N LEU A 86 -2.82 -13.27 -17.83
CA LEU A 86 -3.00 -12.17 -16.89
C LEU A 86 -4.36 -12.24 -16.19
N SER A 87 -5.43 -12.51 -16.95
CA SER A 87 -6.78 -12.66 -16.40
C SER A 87 -6.87 -13.82 -15.39
N ASN A 88 -6.33 -14.98 -15.74
CA ASN A 88 -6.31 -16.14 -14.86
C ASN A 88 -5.41 -15.93 -13.64
N CYS A 89 -4.24 -15.32 -13.83
CA CYS A 89 -3.31 -15.03 -12.76
C CYS A 89 -3.93 -14.08 -11.73
N ALA A 90 -4.52 -12.98 -12.19
CA ALA A 90 -5.17 -11.99 -11.31
C ALA A 90 -6.28 -12.63 -10.47
N GLN A 91 -7.15 -13.42 -11.09
CA GLN A 91 -8.22 -14.12 -10.38
C GLN A 91 -7.67 -15.06 -9.30
N ARG A 92 -6.67 -15.88 -9.65
CA ARG A 92 -6.07 -16.84 -8.71
C ARG A 92 -5.30 -16.16 -7.59
N TYR A 93 -4.62 -15.07 -7.88
CA TYR A 93 -3.91 -14.27 -6.88
C TYR A 93 -4.90 -13.70 -5.85
N MET A 94 -6.02 -13.14 -6.30
CA MET A 94 -7.05 -12.60 -5.41
C MET A 94 -7.72 -13.70 -4.57
N ASP A 95 -8.12 -14.82 -5.19
CA ASP A 95 -8.73 -15.96 -4.48
C ASP A 95 -7.82 -16.45 -3.35
N MET A 96 -6.54 -16.68 -3.65
CA MET A 96 -5.55 -17.14 -2.68
C MET A 96 -5.32 -16.11 -1.58
N SER A 97 -5.16 -14.83 -1.93
CA SER A 97 -4.94 -13.74 -0.96
C SER A 97 -6.11 -13.64 0.03
N MET A 98 -7.35 -13.76 -0.44
CA MET A 98 -8.53 -13.75 0.43
C MET A 98 -8.59 -14.97 1.34
N MET A 99 -8.21 -16.16 0.84
CA MET A 99 -8.14 -17.36 1.68
C MET A 99 -7.12 -17.21 2.80
N ILE A 100 -5.93 -16.68 2.51
CA ILE A 100 -4.87 -16.43 3.51
C ILE A 100 -5.39 -15.45 4.56
N VAL A 101 -5.90 -14.29 4.14
CA VAL A 101 -6.43 -13.27 5.07
C VAL A 101 -7.55 -13.83 5.94
N LYS A 102 -8.43 -14.68 5.38
CA LYS A 102 -9.49 -15.33 6.14
C LYS A 102 -8.92 -16.25 7.22
N ARG A 103 -7.94 -17.10 6.88
CA ARG A 103 -7.29 -18.00 7.83
C ARG A 103 -6.54 -17.26 8.92
N ASP A 104 -5.88 -16.16 8.57
CA ASP A 104 -5.17 -15.31 9.52
C ASP A 104 -6.15 -14.67 10.51
N LYS A 105 -7.27 -14.15 10.01
CA LYS A 105 -8.35 -13.58 10.84
C LYS A 105 -8.95 -14.63 11.76
N ASP A 106 -9.26 -15.81 11.25
CA ASP A 106 -9.82 -16.91 12.04
C ASP A 106 -8.85 -17.33 13.16
N THR A 107 -7.56 -17.44 12.84
CA THR A 107 -6.50 -17.77 13.79
C THR A 107 -6.35 -16.69 14.86
N PHE A 108 -6.28 -15.42 14.45
CA PHE A 108 -6.20 -14.29 15.38
C PHE A 108 -7.42 -14.22 16.29
N HIS A 109 -8.63 -14.46 15.75
CA HIS A 109 -9.85 -14.49 16.54
C HIS A 109 -9.80 -15.58 17.61
N MET A 110 -9.29 -16.78 17.31
CA MET A 110 -9.07 -17.80 18.35
C MET A 110 -8.05 -17.36 19.41
N LEU A 111 -6.92 -16.77 19.01
CA LEU A 111 -5.93 -16.25 19.96
C LEU A 111 -6.51 -15.19 20.89
N THR A 112 -7.29 -14.25 20.35
CA THR A 112 -7.96 -13.24 21.18
C THR A 112 -8.93 -13.86 22.18
N ARG A 113 -9.64 -14.95 21.81
CA ARG A 113 -10.48 -15.70 22.75
C ARG A 113 -9.63 -16.34 23.86
N PHE A 114 -8.54 -17.03 23.54
CA PHE A 114 -7.68 -17.64 24.55
C PHE A 114 -7.08 -16.60 25.52
N THR A 115 -6.63 -15.45 25.01
CA THR A 115 -6.12 -14.37 25.87
C THR A 115 -7.18 -13.78 26.79
N ARG A 116 -8.46 -13.77 26.36
CA ARG A 116 -9.58 -13.32 27.20
C ARG A 116 -9.88 -14.34 28.29
N GLU A 117 -9.89 -15.63 27.97
CA GLU A 117 -10.09 -16.72 28.93
C GLU A 117 -8.98 -16.76 29.99
N ALA A 118 -7.72 -16.59 29.58
CA ALA A 118 -6.58 -16.53 30.50
C ALA A 118 -6.57 -15.31 31.43
N LYS A 119 -7.33 -14.25 31.14
CA LYS A 119 -7.49 -13.09 32.02
C LYS A 119 -8.61 -13.29 33.05
N GLN A 120 -9.51 -14.23 32.82
CA GLN A 120 -10.64 -14.53 33.70
C GLN A 120 -10.32 -15.62 34.75
N ASN A 121 -9.17 -16.26 34.66
CA ASN A 121 -8.66 -17.26 35.61
C ASN A 121 -7.38 -16.78 36.28
#